data_AF-A0AA86NYI2-F1
#
_entry.id   AF-A0AA86NYI2-F1
#
_cell.length_a   1.000
_cell.length_b   1.000
_cell.length_c   1.000
_cell.angle_alpha   90.00
_cell.angle_beta   90.00
_cell.angle_gamma   90.00
#
_symmetry.space_group_name_H-M   'P 1'
#
loop_
_entity.id
_entity.type
_entity.pdbx_description
1 polymer ?
#
loop_
_entity_poly.entity_id
_entity_poly.type
_entity_poly.pdbx_seq_one_letter_code
_entity_poly.pdbx_strand_id
1 'polypeptide(L)'
;MKSLVISCGPIPGRLDSVKFITNRFKGGLAFKTARILSDSFKVTVVKWTYTELTEPLENCQIVNVKDVFEYFEYFKANYHFDCFVMAAAVANLTPSNPFEGKFPSHNYKVGEKFQIEFEIAPRAIDIIKQLNPRACLIGYKLFDAKSDDELIEIARHTMLDSKANVVFANTPKDAKSRKIVLSQDGAVYTCDFDKHVDIIRQVASAQYFQTKIQPVIQSPLITGFKALVEMFEKTFHQFGTVAFKCGSGMVTTSRGHKSGAVFVQNVDFGAAQIISDDKATLNAPFLFKILQQNDCDFVLHRHEVLEGVETVPYEFPGTAQEVLLAQKLLNVNQINIQHHGFVKKCKFTQIDWQKYYIQFPERYFRVPTQIQEKLQEYKDKETVEVGSNTKCEAKYSLDPYVTLPNSISYADLETKRFDLIVMKNSIAYLTEKELKSLQNALNPNGEIIANSFMNVFKLKTTENEVALCQNGVVNHLLKVGDEVVKHEFYGYSEADYVKMGFEVQRYGEKSGILTFKK
;
A
#
# COMPACT_ATOMS: atom_id res chain seq x y z
N MET A 1 28.28 -10.15 -16.24
CA MET A 1 27.02 -10.68 -16.80
C MET A 1 26.31 -11.46 -15.70
N LYS A 2 25.00 -11.24 -15.47
CA LYS A 2 24.24 -11.95 -14.43
C LYS A 2 24.13 -13.44 -14.76
N SER A 3 24.09 -14.27 -13.73
CA SER A 3 23.93 -15.72 -13.81
C SER A 3 22.44 -16.10 -13.79
N LEU A 4 22.02 -16.91 -14.75
CA LEU A 4 20.63 -17.37 -14.88
C LEU A 4 20.60 -18.89 -14.95
N VAL A 5 19.76 -19.52 -14.12
CA VAL A 5 19.48 -20.95 -14.22
C VAL A 5 18.05 -21.17 -14.71
N ILE A 6 17.89 -22.04 -15.70
CA ILE A 6 16.58 -22.42 -16.26
C ILE A 6 16.42 -23.94 -16.22
N SER A 7 15.33 -24.40 -15.64
CA SER A 7 14.95 -25.82 -15.67
C SER A 7 14.14 -26.11 -16.93
N CYS A 8 14.48 -27.16 -17.69
CA CYS A 8 13.85 -27.47 -18.97
C CYS A 8 13.38 -28.93 -19.05
N GLY A 9 12.24 -29.13 -19.73
CA GLY A 9 11.72 -30.47 -20.01
C GLY A 9 10.98 -31.10 -18.84
N PRO A 10 10.69 -32.41 -18.92
CA PRO A 10 10.12 -33.13 -17.81
C PRO A 10 11.19 -33.48 -16.77
N ILE A 11 10.82 -33.50 -15.49
CA ILE A 11 11.66 -34.03 -14.40
C ILE A 11 10.86 -35.15 -13.72
N PRO A 12 11.26 -36.43 -13.84
CA PRO A 12 10.43 -37.55 -13.43
C PRO A 12 10.59 -37.95 -11.96
N GLY A 13 9.59 -38.65 -11.43
CA GLY A 13 9.73 -39.52 -10.26
C GLY A 13 10.24 -40.90 -10.69
N ARG A 14 11.29 -41.41 -10.03
CA ARG A 14 11.86 -42.73 -10.34
C ARG A 14 10.98 -43.83 -9.75
N LEU A 15 10.57 -44.80 -10.56
CA LEU A 15 9.93 -46.02 -10.07
C LEU A 15 10.96 -47.12 -9.84
N ASP A 16 11.82 -47.37 -10.83
CA ASP A 16 12.87 -48.38 -10.79
C ASP A 16 14.09 -47.90 -11.60
N SER A 17 15.12 -48.74 -11.76
CA SER A 17 16.32 -48.38 -12.55
C SER A 17 16.06 -48.03 -14.04
N VAL A 18 14.87 -48.30 -14.58
CA VAL A 18 14.50 -48.15 -15.99
C VAL A 18 13.20 -47.35 -16.18
N LYS A 19 12.25 -47.44 -15.24
CA LYS A 19 10.90 -46.88 -15.35
C LYS A 19 10.76 -45.62 -14.51
N PHE A 20 10.09 -44.66 -15.11
CA PHE A 20 9.89 -43.33 -14.57
C PHE A 20 8.45 -42.90 -14.76
N ILE A 21 7.96 -42.09 -13.84
CA ILE A 21 6.67 -41.42 -13.95
C ILE A 21 6.95 -39.97 -14.29
N THR A 22 6.44 -39.55 -15.44
CA THR A 22 6.85 -38.29 -16.06
C THR A 22 5.68 -37.57 -16.71
N ASN A 23 5.79 -36.24 -16.75
CA ASN A 23 4.90 -35.39 -17.51
C ASN A 23 5.17 -35.51 -19.03
N ARG A 24 4.16 -35.22 -19.86
CA ARG A 24 4.26 -35.27 -21.33
C ARG A 24 5.07 -34.12 -21.94
N PHE A 25 5.30 -33.05 -21.19
CA PHE A 25 5.95 -31.84 -21.67
C PHE A 25 7.43 -32.11 -22.00
N LYS A 26 7.86 -31.79 -23.23
CA LYS A 26 9.23 -32.07 -23.72
C LYS A 26 10.23 -30.92 -23.55
N GLY A 27 9.80 -29.73 -23.13
CA GLY A 27 10.73 -28.62 -22.84
C GLY A 27 11.10 -27.70 -24.01
N GLY A 28 10.61 -27.93 -25.23
CA GLY A 28 11.06 -27.19 -26.43
C GLY A 28 11.02 -25.66 -26.29
N LEU A 29 9.93 -25.10 -25.73
CA LEU A 29 9.84 -23.66 -25.49
C LEU A 29 10.87 -23.17 -24.45
N ALA A 30 11.11 -23.94 -23.40
CA ALA A 30 12.09 -23.59 -22.36
C ALA A 30 13.52 -23.63 -22.90
N PHE A 31 13.86 -24.62 -23.74
CA PHE A 31 15.16 -24.66 -24.42
C PHE A 31 15.35 -23.49 -25.39
N LYS A 32 14.30 -23.13 -26.15
CA LYS A 32 14.33 -21.94 -27.02
C LYS A 32 14.56 -20.67 -26.21
N THR A 33 13.86 -20.50 -25.09
CA THR A 33 14.07 -19.40 -24.14
C THR A 33 15.51 -19.37 -23.62
N ALA A 34 16.06 -20.52 -23.20
CA ALA A 34 17.43 -20.62 -22.71
C ALA A 34 18.46 -20.15 -23.75
N ARG A 35 18.27 -20.52 -25.02
CA ARG A 35 19.13 -20.08 -26.12
C ARG A 35 19.06 -18.57 -26.34
N ILE A 36 17.86 -17.98 -26.40
CA ILE A 36 17.74 -16.54 -26.64
C ILE A 36 18.32 -15.74 -25.46
N LEU A 37 18.22 -16.26 -24.24
CA LEU A 37 18.75 -15.61 -23.05
C LEU A 37 20.27 -15.74 -22.90
N SER A 38 20.91 -16.72 -23.54
CA SER A 38 22.37 -16.91 -23.43
C SER A 38 23.18 -15.79 -24.10
N ASP A 39 22.53 -14.98 -24.95
CA ASP A 39 23.12 -13.75 -25.51
C ASP A 39 23.25 -12.62 -24.46
N SER A 40 22.46 -12.69 -23.37
CA SER A 40 22.39 -11.64 -22.35
C SER A 40 22.85 -12.10 -20.95
N PHE A 41 22.86 -13.41 -20.70
CA PHE A 41 23.11 -14.00 -19.38
C PHE A 41 24.08 -15.17 -19.45
N LYS A 42 24.78 -15.44 -18.35
CA LYS A 42 25.48 -16.71 -18.17
C LYS A 42 24.44 -17.78 -17.81
N VAL A 43 23.97 -18.52 -18.82
CA VAL A 43 22.85 -19.46 -18.69
C VAL A 43 23.32 -20.85 -18.29
N THR A 44 22.69 -21.41 -17.26
CA THR A 44 22.77 -22.83 -16.89
C THR A 44 21.40 -23.50 -17.12
N VAL A 45 21.38 -24.58 -17.88
CA VAL A 45 20.18 -25.36 -18.18
C VAL A 45 20.20 -26.64 -17.35
N VAL A 46 19.21 -26.82 -16.50
CA VAL A 46 19.00 -28.05 -15.74
C VAL A 46 17.93 -28.87 -16.43
N LYS A 47 18.25 -30.09 -16.85
CA LYS A 47 17.29 -30.99 -17.52
C LYS A 47 17.41 -32.42 -17.03
N TRP A 48 16.37 -33.22 -17.26
CA TRP A 48 16.47 -34.66 -17.06
C TRP A 48 17.46 -35.28 -18.06
N THR A 49 18.29 -36.22 -17.58
CA THR A 49 19.36 -36.87 -18.35
C THR A 49 18.87 -37.40 -19.70
N TYR A 50 17.69 -38.01 -19.75
CA TYR A 50 17.09 -38.60 -20.95
C TYR A 50 16.24 -37.63 -21.78
N THR A 51 16.17 -36.34 -21.42
CA THR A 51 15.55 -35.34 -22.29
C THR A 51 16.50 -34.99 -23.43
N GLU A 52 16.12 -35.32 -24.65
CA GLU A 52 16.90 -34.97 -25.83
C GLU A 52 16.92 -33.46 -26.07
N LEU A 53 18.09 -32.94 -26.46
CA LEU A 53 18.22 -31.61 -27.01
C LEU A 53 18.00 -31.73 -28.51
N THR A 54 16.90 -31.15 -29.01
CA THR A 54 16.61 -31.16 -30.46
C THR A 54 17.62 -30.33 -31.26
N GLU A 55 18.31 -29.41 -30.60
CA GLU A 55 19.30 -28.54 -31.19
C GLU A 55 20.37 -28.17 -30.13
N PRO A 56 21.62 -27.93 -30.51
CA PRO A 56 22.68 -27.54 -29.59
C PRO A 56 22.37 -26.25 -28.79
N LEU A 57 22.96 -26.17 -27.59
CA LEU A 57 22.91 -25.01 -26.69
C LEU A 57 24.35 -24.60 -26.34
N GLU A 58 25.11 -24.17 -27.34
CA GLU A 58 26.57 -23.96 -27.27
C GLU A 58 27.00 -22.94 -26.19
N ASN A 59 26.17 -21.92 -25.96
CA ASN A 59 26.43 -20.85 -24.97
C ASN A 59 25.81 -21.12 -23.58
N CYS A 60 25.34 -22.34 -23.33
CA CYS A 60 24.72 -22.73 -22.07
C CYS A 60 25.52 -23.83 -21.37
N GLN A 61 25.68 -23.70 -20.05
CA GLN A 61 26.12 -24.84 -19.23
C GLN A 61 24.97 -25.83 -19.10
N ILE A 62 25.19 -27.10 -19.43
CA ILE A 62 24.16 -28.15 -19.28
C ILE A 62 24.41 -28.95 -18.01
N VAL A 63 23.37 -29.10 -17.20
CA VAL A 63 23.34 -29.95 -16.02
C VAL A 63 22.25 -31.00 -16.21
N ASN A 64 22.65 -32.27 -16.08
CA ASN A 64 21.76 -33.41 -16.17
C ASN A 64 21.43 -33.91 -14.76
N VAL A 65 20.15 -34.10 -14.48
CA VAL A 65 19.66 -34.74 -13.25
C VAL A 65 18.91 -36.03 -13.60
N LYS A 66 18.86 -37.00 -12.68
CA LYS A 66 18.25 -38.31 -12.91
C LYS A 66 16.76 -38.33 -12.59
N ASP A 67 16.33 -37.59 -11.57
CA ASP A 67 14.97 -37.56 -11.07
C ASP A 67 14.66 -36.24 -10.31
N VAL A 68 13.47 -36.18 -9.73
CA VAL A 68 12.99 -35.03 -8.93
C VAL A 68 13.80 -34.77 -7.66
N PHE A 69 14.43 -35.77 -7.06
CA PHE A 69 15.21 -35.59 -5.84
C PHE A 69 16.57 -34.97 -6.15
N GLU A 70 17.27 -35.47 -7.18
CA GLU A 70 18.52 -34.85 -7.64
C GLU A 70 18.30 -33.44 -8.18
N TYR A 71 17.16 -33.22 -8.87
CA TYR A 71 16.71 -31.89 -9.26
C TYR A 71 16.58 -30.96 -8.05
N PHE A 72 15.87 -31.39 -7.01
CA PHE A 72 15.67 -30.60 -5.79
C PHE A 72 17.00 -30.28 -5.08
N GLU A 73 17.84 -31.29 -4.86
CA GLU A 73 19.14 -31.11 -4.20
C GLU A 73 20.08 -30.23 -5.02
N TYR A 74 20.02 -30.28 -6.36
CA TYR A 74 20.77 -29.35 -7.21
C TYR A 74 20.40 -27.89 -6.95
N PHE A 75 19.10 -27.54 -6.95
CA PHE A 75 18.67 -26.16 -6.70
C PHE A 75 18.95 -25.72 -5.25
N LYS A 76 18.84 -26.65 -4.30
CA LYS A 76 19.20 -26.42 -2.90
C LYS A 76 20.69 -26.15 -2.70
N ALA A 77 21.56 -26.84 -3.44
CA ALA A 77 23.00 -26.62 -3.40
C ALA A 77 23.46 -25.39 -4.21
N ASN A 78 22.70 -25.02 -5.25
CA ASN A 78 23.06 -23.96 -6.18
C ASN A 78 22.08 -22.78 -6.11
N TYR A 79 21.75 -22.32 -4.90
CA TYR A 79 20.81 -21.21 -4.69
C TYR A 79 21.40 -19.81 -4.99
N HIS A 80 22.66 -19.73 -5.41
CA HIS A 80 23.40 -18.47 -5.57
C HIS A 80 23.21 -17.76 -6.92
N PHE A 81 22.42 -18.30 -7.86
CA PHE A 81 22.13 -17.62 -9.13
C PHE A 81 21.42 -16.28 -8.91
N ASP A 82 21.61 -15.35 -9.84
CA ASP A 82 20.91 -14.06 -9.83
C ASP A 82 19.44 -14.22 -10.26
N CYS A 83 19.17 -15.15 -11.18
CA CYS A 83 17.84 -15.42 -11.72
C CYS A 83 17.56 -16.92 -11.87
N PHE A 84 16.35 -17.34 -11.48
CA PHE A 84 15.82 -18.69 -11.60
C PHE A 84 14.58 -18.69 -12.48
N VAL A 85 14.60 -19.48 -13.56
CA VAL A 85 13.47 -19.69 -14.47
C VAL A 85 12.97 -21.13 -14.35
N MET A 86 11.91 -21.33 -13.58
CA MET A 86 11.42 -22.66 -13.19
C MET A 86 10.42 -23.22 -14.23
N ALA A 87 10.89 -23.43 -15.45
CA ALA A 87 10.07 -23.82 -16.61
C ALA A 87 9.89 -25.34 -16.81
N ALA A 88 10.47 -26.18 -15.96
CA ALA A 88 10.39 -27.64 -16.10
C ALA A 88 9.03 -28.17 -15.62
N ALA A 89 8.56 -29.24 -16.26
CA ALA A 89 7.39 -29.98 -15.82
C ALA A 89 7.83 -31.06 -14.82
N VAL A 90 7.96 -30.66 -13.57
CA VAL A 90 8.38 -31.54 -12.46
C VAL A 90 7.24 -32.47 -12.06
N ALA A 91 7.54 -33.76 -11.85
CA ALA A 91 6.57 -34.70 -11.32
C ALA A 91 6.17 -34.28 -9.90
N ASN A 92 4.87 -34.09 -9.65
CA ASN A 92 4.35 -33.74 -8.32
C ASN A 92 4.19 -34.98 -7.42
N LEU A 93 4.17 -36.18 -8.02
CA LEU A 93 4.04 -37.47 -7.35
C LEU A 93 5.29 -38.30 -7.66
N THR A 94 5.85 -38.92 -6.63
CA THR A 94 6.96 -39.86 -6.75
C THR A 94 6.68 -41.12 -5.95
N PRO A 95 7.09 -42.32 -6.42
CA PRO A 95 6.99 -43.53 -5.61
C PRO A 95 7.72 -43.35 -4.27
N SER A 96 7.07 -43.70 -3.16
CA SER A 96 7.64 -43.54 -1.80
C SER A 96 8.85 -44.44 -1.58
N ASN A 97 8.85 -45.63 -2.18
CA ASN A 97 9.94 -46.59 -2.14
C ASN A 97 10.30 -47.06 -3.56
N PRO A 98 11.10 -46.29 -4.31
CA PRO A 98 11.59 -46.72 -5.63
C PRO A 98 12.41 -48.01 -5.52
N PHE A 99 12.28 -48.90 -6.50
CA PHE A 99 13.08 -50.13 -6.55
C PHE A 99 14.55 -49.80 -6.88
N GLU A 100 15.50 -50.39 -6.15
CA GLU A 100 16.94 -50.22 -6.42
C GLU A 100 17.33 -50.77 -7.81
N GLY A 101 16.75 -51.91 -8.18
CA GLY A 101 16.97 -52.58 -9.47
C GLY A 101 15.83 -52.35 -10.46
N LYS A 102 15.78 -53.15 -11.54
CA LYS A 102 14.62 -53.17 -12.45
C LYS A 102 13.48 -53.90 -11.74
N PHE A 103 12.24 -53.41 -11.86
CA PHE A 103 11.07 -54.07 -11.29
C PHE A 103 11.05 -55.57 -11.66
N PRO A 104 10.99 -56.49 -10.67
CA PRO A 104 11.15 -57.92 -10.88
C PRO A 104 9.85 -58.55 -11.40
N SER A 105 9.45 -58.21 -12.62
CA SER A 105 8.19 -58.66 -13.21
C SER A 105 8.04 -60.19 -13.32
N HIS A 106 9.15 -60.93 -13.28
CA HIS A 106 9.15 -62.40 -13.27
C HIS A 106 8.57 -63.01 -11.99
N ASN A 107 8.45 -62.22 -10.91
CA ASN A 107 7.80 -62.64 -9.67
C ASN A 107 6.28 -62.54 -9.72
N TYR A 108 5.70 -62.07 -10.83
CA TYR A 108 4.27 -61.80 -10.97
C TYR A 108 3.70 -62.54 -12.19
N LYS A 109 2.41 -62.90 -12.10
CA LYS A 109 1.65 -63.48 -13.22
C LYS A 109 1.03 -62.39 -14.08
N VAL A 110 0.77 -62.70 -15.35
CA VAL A 110 0.06 -61.78 -16.25
C VAL A 110 -1.32 -61.45 -15.68
N GLY A 111 -1.65 -60.16 -15.57
CA GLY A 111 -2.91 -59.68 -14.99
C GLY A 111 -2.89 -59.51 -13.47
N GLU A 112 -1.82 -59.91 -12.80
CA GLU A 112 -1.63 -59.70 -11.37
C GLU A 112 -1.49 -58.20 -11.06
N LYS A 113 -2.19 -57.75 -10.03
CA LYS A 113 -2.17 -56.36 -9.57
C LYS A 113 -1.27 -56.24 -8.36
N PHE A 114 -0.47 -55.19 -8.33
CA PHE A 114 0.33 -54.81 -7.17
C PHE A 114 0.17 -53.31 -6.93
N GLN A 115 0.40 -52.88 -5.70
CA GLN A 115 0.26 -51.48 -5.30
C GLN A 115 1.64 -50.80 -5.28
N ILE A 116 1.68 -49.56 -5.74
CA ILE A 116 2.82 -48.66 -5.58
C ILE A 116 2.30 -47.46 -4.79
N GLU A 117 2.87 -47.23 -3.61
CA GLU A 117 2.57 -46.04 -2.81
C GLU A 117 3.30 -44.81 -3.37
N PHE A 118 2.60 -43.68 -3.36
CA PHE A 118 3.09 -42.40 -3.85
C PHE A 118 3.11 -41.37 -2.74
N GLU A 119 4.11 -40.49 -2.83
CA GLU A 119 4.22 -39.29 -2.00
C GLU A 119 4.35 -38.03 -2.87
N ILE A 120 4.13 -36.88 -2.24
CA ILE A 120 4.31 -35.59 -2.88
C ILE A 120 5.81 -35.29 -3.02
N ALA A 121 6.24 -35.02 -4.24
CA ALA A 121 7.64 -34.73 -4.52
C ALA A 121 8.06 -33.36 -3.95
N PRO A 122 9.34 -33.18 -3.59
CA PRO A 122 9.83 -31.91 -3.06
C PRO A 122 9.82 -30.81 -4.12
N ARG A 123 9.40 -29.60 -3.72
CA ARG A 123 9.23 -28.45 -4.62
C ARG A 123 10.45 -27.52 -4.57
N ALA A 124 11.30 -27.60 -5.60
CA ALA A 124 12.51 -26.76 -5.68
C ALA A 124 12.19 -25.26 -5.71
N ILE A 125 11.06 -24.85 -6.31
CA ILE A 125 10.68 -23.45 -6.41
C ILE A 125 10.45 -22.80 -5.02
N ASP A 126 9.97 -23.56 -4.05
CA ASP A 126 9.59 -23.03 -2.72
C ASP A 126 10.82 -22.75 -1.83
N ILE A 127 11.93 -23.45 -2.06
CA ILE A 127 13.16 -23.28 -1.28
C ILE A 127 14.05 -22.15 -1.79
N ILE A 128 13.94 -21.75 -3.07
CA ILE A 128 14.84 -20.77 -3.69
C ILE A 128 14.81 -19.44 -2.93
N LYS A 129 13.62 -18.89 -2.67
CA LYS A 129 13.47 -17.61 -1.95
C LYS A 129 13.70 -17.73 -0.44
N GLN A 130 13.77 -18.94 0.11
CA GLN A 130 14.16 -19.16 1.51
C GLN A 130 15.68 -19.06 1.64
N LEU A 131 16.42 -19.69 0.73
CA LEU A 131 17.89 -19.71 0.72
C LEU A 131 18.50 -18.45 0.10
N ASN A 132 17.85 -17.90 -0.94
CA ASN A 132 18.22 -16.66 -1.59
C ASN A 132 17.00 -15.75 -1.76
N PRO A 133 16.60 -15.00 -0.69
CA PRO A 133 15.48 -14.06 -0.76
C PRO A 133 15.64 -12.97 -1.83
N ARG A 134 16.88 -12.74 -2.31
CA ARG A 134 17.25 -11.69 -3.26
C ARG A 134 17.22 -12.13 -4.72
N ALA A 135 17.23 -13.44 -4.99
CA ALA A 135 17.21 -13.95 -6.36
C ALA A 135 15.96 -13.47 -7.11
N CYS A 136 16.09 -13.17 -8.40
CA CYS A 136 14.92 -13.09 -9.27
C CYS A 136 14.34 -14.50 -9.45
N LEU A 137 13.06 -14.69 -9.19
CA LEU A 137 12.39 -15.99 -9.37
C LEU A 137 11.23 -15.85 -10.35
N ILE A 138 11.24 -16.67 -11.40
CA ILE A 138 10.23 -16.71 -12.44
C ILE A 138 9.59 -18.11 -12.43
N GLY A 139 8.30 -18.15 -12.13
CA GLY A 139 7.52 -19.38 -12.06
C GLY A 139 6.62 -19.58 -13.27
N TYR A 140 6.11 -20.81 -13.41
CA TYR A 140 5.12 -21.17 -14.42
C TYR A 140 3.95 -21.89 -13.77
N LYS A 141 2.75 -21.70 -14.31
CA LYS A 141 1.56 -22.41 -13.91
C LYS A 141 0.79 -22.90 -15.13
N LEU A 142 0.84 -24.21 -15.36
CA LEU A 142 0.01 -24.89 -16.34
C LEU A 142 -1.23 -25.46 -15.63
N PHE A 143 -2.43 -25.09 -16.04
CA PHE A 143 -3.66 -25.63 -15.47
C PHE A 143 -4.82 -25.64 -16.50
N ASP A 144 -5.67 -26.66 -16.46
CA ASP A 144 -6.87 -26.79 -17.29
C ASP A 144 -8.03 -25.96 -16.70
N ALA A 145 -7.83 -24.64 -16.65
CA ALA A 145 -8.84 -23.70 -16.17
C ALA A 145 -9.97 -23.52 -17.20
N LYS A 146 -11.18 -23.25 -16.71
CA LYS A 146 -12.37 -22.96 -17.52
C LYS A 146 -12.41 -21.51 -17.99
N SER A 147 -11.69 -20.61 -17.31
CA SER A 147 -11.57 -19.19 -17.65
C SER A 147 -10.19 -18.63 -17.31
N ASP A 148 -9.88 -17.45 -17.85
CA ASP A 148 -8.67 -16.71 -17.47
C ASP A 148 -8.69 -16.30 -15.99
N ASP A 149 -9.85 -15.90 -15.45
CA ASP A 149 -9.98 -15.50 -14.04
C ASP A 149 -9.64 -16.67 -13.10
N GLU A 150 -10.14 -17.89 -13.38
CA GLU A 150 -9.79 -19.08 -12.61
C GLU A 150 -8.29 -19.37 -12.68
N LEU A 151 -7.69 -19.23 -13.87
CA LEU A 151 -6.26 -19.42 -14.07
C LEU A 151 -5.43 -18.37 -13.31
N ILE A 152 -5.88 -17.11 -13.30
CA ILE A 152 -5.25 -15.99 -12.58
C ILE A 152 -5.25 -16.25 -11.09
N GLU A 153 -6.38 -16.65 -10.49
CA GLU A 153 -6.45 -16.97 -9.06
C GLU A 153 -5.49 -18.11 -8.68
N ILE A 154 -5.49 -19.20 -9.46
CA ILE A 154 -4.60 -20.35 -9.26
C ILE A 154 -3.12 -19.96 -9.39
N ALA A 155 -2.79 -19.10 -10.35
CA ALA A 155 -1.44 -18.59 -10.54
C ALA A 155 -1.03 -17.62 -9.43
N ARG A 156 -1.96 -16.81 -8.89
CA ARG A 156 -1.71 -15.89 -7.78
C ARG A 156 -1.30 -16.66 -6.51
N HIS A 157 -1.96 -17.77 -6.19
CA HIS A 157 -1.52 -18.66 -5.11
C HIS A 157 -0.08 -19.16 -5.33
N THR A 158 0.22 -19.62 -6.54
CA THR A 158 1.58 -20.09 -6.90
C THR A 158 2.63 -18.98 -6.70
N MET A 159 2.30 -17.75 -7.07
CA MET A 159 3.18 -16.59 -6.88
C MET A 159 3.39 -16.26 -5.40
N LEU A 160 2.33 -16.28 -4.60
CA LEU A 160 2.40 -15.96 -3.16
C LEU A 160 3.24 -16.98 -2.39
N ASP A 161 3.03 -18.27 -2.65
CA ASP A 161 3.76 -19.37 -1.99
C ASP A 161 5.24 -19.33 -2.32
N SER A 162 5.57 -19.20 -3.61
CA SER A 162 6.96 -19.17 -4.09
C SER A 162 7.67 -17.84 -3.88
N LYS A 163 6.91 -16.76 -3.65
CA LYS A 163 7.40 -15.37 -3.69
C LYS A 163 8.09 -15.04 -5.02
N ALA A 164 7.62 -15.65 -6.12
CA ALA A 164 8.12 -15.38 -7.46
C ALA A 164 7.89 -13.92 -7.86
N ASN A 165 8.85 -13.32 -8.57
CA ASN A 165 8.75 -11.98 -9.12
C ASN A 165 7.71 -11.92 -10.25
N VAL A 166 7.66 -12.97 -11.07
CA VAL A 166 6.68 -13.16 -12.15
C VAL A 166 6.24 -14.61 -12.19
N VAL A 167 4.96 -14.84 -12.48
CA VAL A 167 4.43 -16.16 -12.84
C VAL A 167 3.79 -16.06 -14.22
N PHE A 168 4.18 -16.96 -15.11
CA PHE A 168 3.52 -17.15 -16.39
C PHE A 168 2.50 -18.28 -16.28
N ALA A 169 1.24 -17.97 -16.53
CA ALA A 169 0.15 -18.94 -16.46
C ALA A 169 -0.42 -19.22 -17.85
N ASN A 170 -0.77 -20.47 -18.13
CA ASN A 170 -1.41 -20.85 -19.39
C ASN A 170 -2.19 -22.17 -19.25
N THR A 171 -3.10 -22.41 -20.18
CA THR A 171 -3.71 -23.73 -20.38
C THR A 171 -2.79 -24.57 -21.31
N PRO A 172 -2.94 -25.91 -21.35
CA PRO A 172 -2.24 -26.74 -22.34
C PRO A 172 -2.54 -26.37 -23.79
N LYS A 173 -3.76 -25.88 -24.06
CA LYS A 173 -4.20 -25.44 -25.40
C LYS A 173 -3.40 -24.23 -25.89
N ASP A 174 -3.19 -23.25 -25.01
CA ASP A 174 -2.64 -21.94 -25.40
C ASP A 174 -1.14 -21.78 -25.12
N ALA A 175 -0.51 -22.77 -24.47
CA ALA A 175 0.88 -22.74 -24.00
C ALA A 175 1.92 -22.23 -25.03
N LYS A 176 1.68 -22.49 -26.31
CA LYS A 176 2.58 -22.12 -27.42
C LYS A 176 2.34 -20.71 -27.97
N SER A 177 1.13 -20.18 -27.84
CA SER A 177 0.71 -18.93 -28.49
C SER A 177 0.49 -17.78 -27.50
N ARG A 178 0.06 -18.08 -26.26
CA ARG A 178 -0.35 -17.07 -25.28
C ARG A 178 -0.01 -17.49 -23.86
N LYS A 179 0.44 -16.53 -23.06
CA LYS A 179 0.59 -16.66 -21.60
C LYS A 179 -0.06 -15.47 -20.91
N ILE A 180 -0.62 -15.72 -19.73
CA ILE A 180 -0.99 -14.67 -18.78
C ILE A 180 0.25 -14.40 -17.92
N VAL A 181 0.63 -13.14 -17.82
CA VAL A 181 1.70 -12.63 -16.98
C VAL A 181 1.08 -12.10 -15.71
N LEU A 182 1.59 -12.55 -14.57
CA LEU A 182 1.25 -12.00 -13.26
C LEU A 182 2.54 -11.47 -12.62
N SER A 183 2.47 -10.31 -11.97
CA SER A 183 3.55 -9.70 -11.18
C SER A 183 3.17 -9.55 -9.70
N GLN A 184 4.17 -9.35 -8.84
CA GLN A 184 4.00 -9.31 -7.37
C GLN A 184 3.16 -8.14 -6.85
N ASP A 185 3.12 -7.04 -7.58
CA ASP A 185 2.29 -5.88 -7.28
C ASP A 185 0.86 -6.03 -7.80
N GLY A 186 0.52 -7.12 -8.49
CA GLY A 186 -0.84 -7.40 -8.94
C GLY A 186 -1.14 -7.03 -10.39
N ALA A 187 -0.15 -6.61 -11.18
CA ALA A 187 -0.37 -6.41 -12.61
C ALA A 187 -0.64 -7.75 -13.32
N VAL A 188 -1.63 -7.74 -14.21
CA VAL A 188 -2.05 -8.92 -14.99
C VAL A 188 -2.28 -8.53 -16.43
N TYR A 189 -1.61 -9.23 -17.35
CA TYR A 189 -1.74 -9.00 -18.79
C TYR A 189 -1.35 -10.24 -19.57
N THR A 190 -1.47 -10.19 -20.89
CA THR A 190 -1.15 -11.33 -21.75
C THR A 190 0.06 -11.05 -22.62
N CYS A 191 0.80 -12.09 -23.00
CA CYS A 191 1.94 -11.98 -23.88
C CYS A 191 2.05 -13.19 -24.82
N ASP A 192 2.67 -12.98 -25.97
CA ASP A 192 3.14 -14.04 -26.85
C ASP A 192 4.51 -14.59 -26.39
N PHE A 193 5.14 -15.41 -27.22
CA PHE A 193 6.43 -16.01 -26.88
C PHE A 193 7.59 -14.98 -26.88
N ASP A 194 7.61 -14.06 -27.83
CA ASP A 194 8.73 -13.11 -27.95
C ASP A 194 8.69 -12.12 -26.79
N LYS A 195 7.50 -11.58 -26.49
CA LYS A 195 7.31 -10.70 -25.33
C LYS A 195 7.55 -11.43 -24.02
N HIS A 196 7.23 -12.72 -23.92
CA HIS A 196 7.57 -13.55 -22.76
C HIS A 196 9.09 -13.59 -22.51
N VAL A 197 9.91 -13.77 -23.55
CA VAL A 197 11.38 -13.77 -23.41
C VAL A 197 11.88 -12.38 -23.03
N ASP A 198 11.31 -11.31 -23.61
CA ASP A 198 11.65 -9.93 -23.26
C ASP A 198 11.35 -9.60 -21.79
N ILE A 199 10.20 -10.06 -21.27
CA ILE A 199 9.85 -9.91 -19.86
C ILE A 199 10.86 -10.64 -18.98
N ILE A 200 11.24 -11.87 -19.31
CA ILE A 200 12.29 -12.59 -18.56
C ILE A 200 13.58 -11.78 -18.55
N ARG A 201 13.99 -11.22 -19.71
CA ARG A 201 15.19 -10.38 -19.81
C ARG A 201 15.09 -9.12 -18.93
N GLN A 202 13.94 -8.43 -18.93
CA GLN A 202 13.69 -7.23 -18.14
C GLN A 202 13.78 -7.54 -16.64
N VAL A 203 13.02 -8.53 -16.16
CA VAL A 203 12.96 -8.92 -14.74
C VAL A 203 14.32 -9.43 -14.25
N ALA A 204 15.00 -10.26 -15.05
CA ALA A 204 16.31 -10.79 -14.68
C ALA A 204 17.39 -9.70 -14.64
N SER A 205 17.31 -8.69 -15.53
CA SER A 205 18.28 -7.60 -15.60
C SER A 205 18.03 -6.50 -14.57
N ALA A 206 16.79 -6.35 -14.10
CA ALA A 206 16.41 -5.27 -13.20
C ALA A 206 17.27 -5.17 -11.93
N GLN A 207 17.48 -3.93 -11.48
CA GLN A 207 18.09 -3.64 -10.19
C GLN A 207 16.98 -3.37 -9.18
N TYR A 208 16.75 -4.33 -8.29
CA TYR A 208 15.72 -4.24 -7.27
C TYR A 208 16.22 -3.52 -6.02
N PHE A 209 15.37 -2.69 -5.44
CA PHE A 209 15.61 -2.04 -4.17
C PHE A 209 15.52 -3.03 -3.00
N GLN A 210 16.39 -2.84 -2.02
CA GLN A 210 16.48 -3.67 -0.83
C GLN A 210 16.12 -2.88 0.41
N THR A 211 15.22 -3.41 1.23
CA THR A 211 14.91 -2.80 2.52
C THR A 211 15.97 -3.16 3.55
N LYS A 212 16.59 -2.12 4.13
CA LYS A 212 17.40 -2.19 5.33
C LYS A 212 16.55 -1.68 6.51
N ILE A 213 16.14 -2.62 7.36
CA ILE A 213 15.34 -2.29 8.55
C ILE A 213 16.24 -1.58 9.56
N GLN A 214 15.80 -0.40 10.00
CA GLN A 214 16.47 0.40 11.02
C GLN A 214 15.44 0.97 12.00
N PRO A 215 15.67 0.86 13.33
CA PRO A 215 14.79 1.46 14.32
C PRO A 215 14.60 2.97 14.10
N VAL A 216 13.38 3.43 14.36
CA VAL A 216 12.99 4.84 14.24
C VAL A 216 12.57 5.33 15.62
N ILE A 217 13.06 6.51 16.00
CA ILE A 217 12.54 7.24 17.15
C ILE A 217 11.12 7.67 16.80
N GLN A 218 10.14 7.03 17.46
CA GLN A 218 8.73 7.35 17.23
C GLN A 218 8.45 8.80 17.66
N SER A 219 7.63 9.48 16.86
CA SER A 219 7.14 10.82 17.17
C SER A 219 5.64 10.89 16.94
N PRO A 220 4.91 11.80 17.62
CA PRO A 220 3.49 12.01 17.37
C PRO A 220 3.16 12.26 15.88
N LEU A 221 4.07 12.92 15.15
CA LEU A 221 3.95 13.14 13.70
C LEU A 221 3.95 11.81 12.93
N ILE A 222 4.98 10.98 13.14
CA ILE A 222 5.10 9.68 12.48
C ILE A 222 3.90 8.79 12.83
N THR A 223 3.54 8.72 14.11
CA THR A 223 2.40 7.92 14.57
C THR A 223 1.07 8.41 13.98
N GLY A 224 0.87 9.73 13.86
CA GLY A 224 -0.31 10.30 13.22
C GLY A 224 -0.40 9.95 11.73
N PHE A 225 0.70 10.09 10.99
CA PHE A 225 0.73 9.72 9.58
C PHE A 225 0.61 8.21 9.34
N LYS A 226 1.10 7.37 10.26
CA LYS A 226 0.84 5.92 10.24
C LYS A 226 -0.64 5.61 10.36
N ALA A 227 -1.34 6.25 11.30
CA ALA A 227 -2.78 6.10 11.41
C ALA A 227 -3.50 6.55 10.13
N LEU A 228 -3.07 7.65 9.50
CA LEU A 228 -3.67 8.10 8.23
C LEU A 228 -3.47 7.09 7.09
N VAL A 229 -2.27 6.51 6.96
CA VAL A 229 -2.02 5.40 6.01
C VAL A 229 -2.95 4.23 6.27
N GLU A 230 -3.09 3.81 7.53
CA GLU A 230 -3.96 2.69 7.92
C GLU A 230 -5.45 2.96 7.58
N MET A 231 -5.90 4.22 7.59
CA MET A 231 -7.25 4.58 7.15
C MET A 231 -7.44 4.37 5.64
N PHE A 232 -6.43 4.69 4.83
CA PHE A 232 -6.44 4.41 3.39
C PHE A 232 -6.28 2.93 3.09
N GLU A 233 -5.46 2.22 3.86
CA GLU A 233 -5.18 0.80 3.69
C GLU A 233 -6.47 -0.05 3.71
N LYS A 234 -7.43 0.32 4.56
CA LYS A 234 -8.77 -0.30 4.65
C LYS A 234 -9.62 -0.15 3.37
N THR A 235 -9.22 0.73 2.44
CA THR A 235 -9.96 1.03 1.21
C THR A 235 -9.33 0.41 -0.04
N PHE A 236 -8.25 -0.37 0.09
CA PHE A 236 -7.63 -1.06 -1.03
C PHE A 236 -8.22 -2.47 -1.20
N HIS A 237 -8.51 -2.85 -2.45
CA HIS A 237 -9.01 -4.18 -2.80
C HIS A 237 -7.84 -5.04 -3.28
N GLN A 238 -7.25 -5.83 -2.36
CA GLN A 238 -6.05 -6.68 -2.56
C GLN A 238 -4.74 -5.94 -2.82
N PHE A 239 -4.76 -4.90 -3.66
CA PHE A 239 -3.60 -4.11 -4.06
C PHE A 239 -3.89 -2.61 -4.02
N GLY A 240 -2.81 -1.82 -3.96
CA GLY A 240 -2.85 -0.37 -3.82
C GLY A 240 -1.92 0.12 -2.73
N THR A 241 -1.61 1.40 -2.73
CA THR A 241 -0.78 2.01 -1.69
C THR A 241 -0.99 3.50 -1.61
N VAL A 242 -0.67 4.06 -0.45
CA VAL A 242 -0.60 5.49 -0.23
C VAL A 242 0.74 5.80 0.44
N ALA A 243 1.31 6.96 0.15
CA ALA A 243 2.47 7.47 0.87
C ALA A 243 2.26 8.94 1.23
N PHE A 244 2.43 9.28 2.50
CA PHE A 244 2.38 10.66 2.99
C PHE A 244 3.77 11.16 3.28
N LYS A 245 4.05 12.41 2.89
CA LYS A 245 5.27 13.10 3.29
C LYS A 245 5.30 13.28 4.80
N CYS A 246 6.40 12.92 5.45
CA CYS A 246 6.51 12.98 6.90
C CYS A 246 7.94 13.38 7.30
N GLY A 247 8.12 14.66 7.64
CA GLY A 247 9.45 15.23 7.87
C GLY A 247 10.31 15.14 6.61
N SER A 248 11.52 14.61 6.74
CA SER A 248 12.43 14.33 5.62
C SER A 248 12.15 12.98 4.93
N GLY A 249 11.26 12.16 5.49
CA GLY A 249 10.90 10.84 4.99
C GLY A 249 9.46 10.75 4.51
N MET A 250 8.90 9.54 4.50
CA MET A 250 7.49 9.31 4.21
C MET A 250 6.93 8.16 5.07
N VAL A 251 5.62 8.15 5.27
CA VAL A 251 4.91 6.99 5.82
C VAL A 251 4.08 6.36 4.70
N THR A 252 4.15 5.04 4.55
CA THR A 252 3.47 4.29 3.48
C THR A 252 2.98 2.92 3.96
N THR A 253 2.26 2.18 3.13
CA THR A 253 1.78 0.83 3.47
C THR A 253 2.94 -0.17 3.58
N SER A 254 2.75 -1.22 4.38
CA SER A 254 3.67 -2.36 4.42
C SER A 254 3.57 -3.22 3.16
N ARG A 255 4.62 -4.03 2.93
CA ARG A 255 4.66 -4.98 1.83
C ARG A 255 3.52 -5.99 1.94
N GLY A 256 2.59 -5.93 0.98
CA GLY A 256 1.44 -6.83 0.94
C GLY A 256 0.47 -6.66 2.11
N HIS A 257 0.45 -5.47 2.74
CA HIS A 257 -0.50 -5.12 3.80
C HIS A 257 -0.47 -6.02 5.05
N LYS A 258 0.73 -6.49 5.44
CA LYS A 258 0.91 -7.50 6.50
C LYS A 258 1.29 -6.96 7.87
N SER A 259 1.92 -5.80 7.94
CA SER A 259 2.52 -5.28 9.18
C SER A 259 2.13 -3.83 9.52
N GLY A 260 1.03 -3.34 8.93
CA GLY A 260 0.55 -1.97 9.13
C GLY A 260 1.40 -0.93 8.40
N ALA A 261 1.33 0.33 8.85
CA ALA A 261 2.04 1.43 8.21
C ALA A 261 3.54 1.50 8.57
N VAL A 262 4.36 1.79 7.56
CA VAL A 262 5.82 1.78 7.60
C VAL A 262 6.35 3.20 7.39
N PHE A 263 7.28 3.62 8.24
CA PHE A 263 8.01 4.87 8.03
C PHE A 263 9.31 4.59 7.26
N VAL A 264 9.40 5.17 6.07
CA VAL A 264 10.60 5.18 5.24
C VAL A 264 11.37 6.46 5.53
N GLN A 265 12.51 6.31 6.20
CA GLN A 265 13.39 7.41 6.58
C GLN A 265 14.08 8.01 5.36
N ASN A 266 14.58 7.14 4.46
CA ASN A 266 15.32 7.53 3.28
C ASN A 266 15.31 6.42 2.22
N VAL A 267 15.56 6.80 0.97
CA VAL A 267 15.86 5.88 -0.14
C VAL A 267 17.19 6.30 -0.77
N ASP A 268 18.18 5.42 -0.67
CA ASP A 268 19.43 5.55 -1.41
C ASP A 268 19.24 4.94 -2.82
N PHE A 269 19.01 5.82 -3.79
CA PHE A 269 18.82 5.44 -5.19
C PHE A 269 20.08 4.87 -5.85
N GLY A 270 21.28 5.28 -5.39
CA GLY A 270 22.54 4.79 -5.94
C GLY A 270 22.85 3.37 -5.47
N ALA A 271 22.63 3.10 -4.19
CA ALA A 271 22.81 1.77 -3.59
C ALA A 271 21.59 0.85 -3.78
N ALA A 272 20.49 1.35 -4.35
CA ALA A 272 19.19 0.68 -4.42
C ALA A 272 18.74 0.17 -3.03
N GLN A 273 18.76 1.05 -2.02
CA GLN A 273 18.45 0.69 -0.63
C GLN A 273 17.34 1.58 -0.06
N ILE A 274 16.35 0.96 0.58
CA ILE A 274 15.27 1.62 1.33
C ILE A 274 15.63 1.51 2.80
N ILE A 275 15.65 2.62 3.53
CA ILE A 275 15.88 2.65 4.98
C ILE A 275 14.55 2.94 5.66
N SER A 276 14.06 1.98 6.45
CA SER A 276 12.72 2.06 7.06
C SER A 276 12.62 1.27 8.36
N ASP A 277 11.58 1.51 9.16
CA ASP A 277 11.34 0.75 10.40
C ASP A 277 10.79 -0.67 10.18
N ASP A 278 10.24 -0.95 9.01
CA ASP A 278 9.82 -2.28 8.57
C ASP A 278 9.83 -2.39 7.03
N LYS A 279 9.36 -3.50 6.46
CA LYS A 279 9.26 -3.74 5.01
C LYS A 279 8.12 -2.92 4.40
N ALA A 280 8.47 -1.77 3.83
CA ALA A 280 7.56 -0.95 3.02
C ALA A 280 7.09 -1.67 1.74
N THR A 281 5.99 -1.17 1.17
CA THR A 281 5.49 -1.53 -0.16
C THR A 281 6.59 -1.61 -1.22
N LEU A 282 6.42 -2.46 -2.24
CA LEU A 282 7.40 -2.62 -3.32
C LEU A 282 7.63 -1.29 -4.06
N ASN A 283 6.57 -0.49 -4.26
CA ASN A 283 6.63 0.81 -4.93
C ASN A 283 7.24 1.93 -4.06
N ALA A 284 7.76 1.63 -2.86
CA ALA A 284 8.25 2.67 -1.95
C ALA A 284 9.33 3.59 -2.56
N PRO A 285 10.33 3.11 -3.34
CA PRO A 285 11.29 3.99 -4.01
C PRO A 285 10.63 4.96 -5.00
N PHE A 286 9.64 4.48 -5.76
CA PHE A 286 8.87 5.27 -6.71
C PHE A 286 8.06 6.36 -5.99
N LEU A 287 7.32 6.00 -4.94
CA LEU A 287 6.54 6.95 -4.13
C LEU A 287 7.44 7.98 -3.44
N PHE A 288 8.56 7.54 -2.88
CA PHE A 288 9.54 8.41 -2.24
C PHE A 288 10.09 9.43 -3.24
N LYS A 289 10.38 8.99 -4.48
CA LYS A 289 10.88 9.86 -5.53
C LYS A 289 9.89 10.95 -5.91
N ILE A 290 8.60 10.63 -5.96
CA ILE A 290 7.54 11.61 -6.23
C ILE A 290 7.42 12.61 -5.08
N LEU A 291 7.38 12.12 -3.82
CA LEU A 291 7.23 12.96 -2.62
C LEU A 291 8.43 13.85 -2.30
N GLN A 292 9.59 13.61 -2.93
CA GLN A 292 10.71 14.55 -2.90
C GLN A 292 10.35 15.90 -3.54
N GLN A 293 9.33 15.95 -4.40
CA GLN A 293 8.78 17.20 -4.87
C GLN A 293 7.99 17.91 -3.75
N ASN A 294 8.04 19.24 -3.73
CA ASN A 294 7.29 20.06 -2.78
C ASN A 294 5.92 20.47 -3.35
N ASP A 295 5.39 19.72 -4.31
CA ASP A 295 4.14 20.01 -5.03
C ASP A 295 2.96 19.12 -4.57
N CYS A 296 3.19 18.17 -3.66
CA CYS A 296 2.17 17.29 -3.10
C CYS A 296 2.45 16.93 -1.63
N ASP A 297 1.38 16.60 -0.90
CA ASP A 297 1.43 16.17 0.49
C ASP A 297 1.44 14.64 0.61
N PHE A 298 0.77 13.97 -0.33
CA PHE A 298 0.72 12.52 -0.41
C PHE A 298 0.55 12.02 -1.85
N VAL A 299 0.89 10.76 -2.07
CA VAL A 299 0.69 10.06 -3.34
C VAL A 299 -0.23 8.89 -3.09
N LEU A 300 -1.26 8.75 -3.93
CA LEU A 300 -2.21 7.65 -3.92
C LEU A 300 -2.03 6.81 -5.18
N HIS A 301 -1.95 5.49 -4.99
CA HIS A 301 -1.92 4.52 -6.07
C HIS A 301 -3.04 3.49 -5.88
N ARG A 302 -3.92 3.37 -6.87
CA ARG A 302 -5.01 2.38 -6.90
C ARG A 302 -4.93 1.54 -8.17
N HIS A 303 -5.48 0.35 -8.09
CA HIS A 303 -5.55 -0.62 -9.18
C HIS A 303 -6.78 -0.40 -10.09
N GLU A 304 -7.05 0.87 -10.38
CA GLU A 304 -8.16 1.34 -11.19
C GLU A 304 -7.61 2.25 -12.28
N VAL A 305 -8.26 2.29 -13.44
CA VAL A 305 -7.86 3.17 -14.55
C VAL A 305 -8.71 4.43 -14.50
N LEU A 306 -8.06 5.59 -14.51
CA LEU A 306 -8.75 6.88 -14.60
C LEU A 306 -9.04 7.23 -16.07
N GLU A 307 -10.29 7.57 -16.36
CA GLU A 307 -10.69 8.04 -17.68
C GLU A 307 -10.04 9.40 -18.02
N GLY A 308 -9.62 9.58 -19.28
CA GLY A 308 -9.02 10.83 -19.74
C GLY A 308 -7.61 11.11 -19.23
N VAL A 309 -6.96 10.16 -18.54
CA VAL A 309 -5.61 10.28 -18.00
C VAL A 309 -4.60 9.55 -18.88
N GLU A 310 -3.45 10.18 -19.12
CA GLU A 310 -2.34 9.61 -19.89
C GLU A 310 -1.90 8.27 -19.32
N THR A 311 -1.64 7.30 -20.20
CA THR A 311 -1.21 5.96 -19.83
C THR A 311 0.25 5.71 -20.20
N VAL A 312 1.07 5.35 -19.22
CA VAL A 312 2.49 5.02 -19.39
C VAL A 312 2.73 3.51 -19.35
N PRO A 313 3.82 3.01 -19.96
CA PRO A 313 4.19 1.60 -19.88
C PRO A 313 4.41 1.12 -18.44
N TYR A 314 4.11 -0.15 -18.21
CA TYR A 314 4.36 -0.83 -16.94
C TYR A 314 5.86 -1.07 -16.71
N GLU A 315 6.33 -0.78 -15.50
CA GLU A 315 7.65 -1.16 -15.01
C GLU A 315 7.50 -1.98 -13.74
N PHE A 316 8.40 -2.96 -13.54
CA PHE A 316 8.31 -3.84 -12.38
C PHE A 316 8.54 -3.07 -11.07
N PRO A 317 7.79 -3.39 -10.00
CA PRO A 317 7.78 -2.62 -8.78
C PRO A 317 9.09 -2.78 -8.02
N GLY A 318 9.51 -1.72 -7.35
CA GLY A 318 10.74 -1.69 -6.56
C GLY A 318 12.00 -1.81 -7.41
N THR A 319 11.98 -1.35 -8.66
CA THR A 319 13.14 -1.35 -9.56
C THR A 319 13.66 0.06 -9.84
N ALA A 320 14.92 0.18 -10.27
CA ALA A 320 15.47 1.44 -10.75
C ALA A 320 14.68 2.01 -11.95
N GLN A 321 14.17 1.14 -12.83
CA GLN A 321 13.34 1.52 -13.99
C GLN A 321 12.02 2.16 -13.56
N GLU A 322 11.36 1.61 -12.53
CA GLU A 322 10.15 2.22 -11.95
C GLU A 322 10.47 3.62 -11.39
N VAL A 323 11.61 3.81 -10.73
CA VAL A 323 12.03 5.15 -10.26
C VAL A 323 12.27 6.13 -11.42
N LEU A 324 12.75 5.67 -12.58
CA LEU A 324 12.84 6.50 -13.77
C LEU A 324 11.44 6.89 -14.29
N LEU A 325 10.45 6.01 -14.15
CA LEU A 325 9.06 6.35 -14.47
C LEU A 325 8.53 7.46 -13.55
N ALA A 326 8.88 7.46 -12.26
CA ALA A 326 8.55 8.57 -11.36
C ALA A 326 9.05 9.94 -11.86
N GLN A 327 10.12 9.97 -12.67
CA GLN A 327 10.61 11.22 -13.27
C GLN A 327 9.63 11.80 -14.29
N LYS A 328 8.86 10.96 -14.99
CA LYS A 328 7.81 11.42 -15.91
C LYS A 328 6.63 12.04 -15.16
N LEU A 329 6.34 11.52 -13.96
CA LEU A 329 5.34 12.07 -13.05
C LEU A 329 5.72 13.44 -12.49
N LEU A 330 6.98 13.88 -12.62
CA LEU A 330 7.41 15.15 -12.02
C LEU A 330 6.62 16.36 -12.54
N ASN A 331 6.11 16.29 -13.78
CA ASN A 331 5.43 17.40 -14.45
C ASN A 331 3.90 17.21 -14.60
N VAL A 332 3.36 16.09 -14.13
CA VAL A 332 1.92 15.78 -14.23
C VAL A 332 1.36 15.39 -12.86
N ASN A 333 0.06 15.62 -12.65
CA ASN A 333 -0.58 15.32 -11.37
C ASN A 333 -1.01 13.85 -11.23
N GLN A 334 -1.29 13.19 -12.34
CA GLN A 334 -1.77 11.81 -12.35
C GLN A 334 -1.44 11.11 -13.66
N ILE A 335 -1.20 9.81 -13.60
CA ILE A 335 -1.02 8.91 -14.75
C ILE A 335 -1.74 7.59 -14.49
N ASN A 336 -2.10 6.91 -15.57
CA ASN A 336 -2.35 5.48 -15.56
C ASN A 336 -1.06 4.72 -15.89
N ILE A 337 -0.83 3.60 -15.23
CA ILE A 337 0.19 2.62 -15.56
C ILE A 337 -0.52 1.43 -16.21
N GLN A 338 -0.06 1.03 -17.40
CA GLN A 338 -0.64 -0.11 -18.13
C GLN A 338 -0.77 -1.33 -17.22
N HIS A 339 -1.96 -1.96 -17.22
CA HIS A 339 -2.24 -3.20 -16.48
C HIS A 339 -2.16 -3.13 -14.95
N HIS A 340 -1.94 -1.95 -14.38
CA HIS A 340 -1.65 -1.80 -12.95
C HIS A 340 -2.52 -0.78 -12.24
N GLY A 341 -2.93 0.30 -12.92
CA GLY A 341 -3.87 1.31 -12.40
C GLY A 341 -3.24 2.71 -12.32
N PHE A 342 -3.84 3.63 -11.56
CA PHE A 342 -3.41 5.03 -11.53
C PHE A 342 -2.47 5.36 -10.39
N VAL A 343 -1.62 6.37 -10.59
CA VAL A 343 -0.87 7.06 -9.54
C VAL A 343 -1.23 8.54 -9.60
N LYS A 344 -1.57 9.12 -8.44
CA LYS A 344 -2.01 10.51 -8.30
C LYS A 344 -1.27 11.22 -7.17
N LYS A 345 -0.74 12.40 -7.48
CA LYS A 345 -0.26 13.38 -6.51
C LYS A 345 -1.46 14.09 -5.88
N CYS A 346 -1.48 14.16 -4.56
CA CYS A 346 -2.57 14.76 -3.82
C CYS A 346 -2.04 15.81 -2.85
N LYS A 347 -2.84 16.87 -2.66
CA LYS A 347 -2.64 17.88 -1.62
C LYS A 347 -3.71 17.77 -0.56
N PHE A 348 -3.41 18.22 0.64
CA PHE A 348 -4.43 18.48 1.63
C PHE A 348 -5.30 19.65 1.16
N THR A 349 -6.61 19.44 1.17
CA THR A 349 -7.58 20.49 0.88
C THR A 349 -7.92 21.21 2.17
N GLN A 350 -8.10 22.52 2.11
CA GLN A 350 -8.66 23.24 3.25
C GLN A 350 -10.12 22.84 3.39
N ILE A 351 -10.58 22.79 4.64
CA ILE A 351 -11.99 22.58 4.93
C ILE A 351 -12.87 23.60 4.20
N ASP A 352 -13.94 23.09 3.58
CA ASP A 352 -15.04 23.91 3.10
C ASP A 352 -16.06 24.04 4.23
N TRP A 353 -16.02 25.16 4.95
CA TRP A 353 -16.90 25.38 6.10
C TRP A 353 -18.39 25.34 5.72
N GLN A 354 -18.77 25.60 4.47
CA GLN A 354 -20.16 25.46 4.03
C GLN A 354 -20.62 23.99 4.01
N LYS A 355 -19.67 23.05 3.93
CA LYS A 355 -19.90 21.61 3.94
C LYS A 355 -19.59 20.96 5.29
N TYR A 356 -19.40 21.76 6.34
CA TYR A 356 -19.06 21.25 7.68
C TYR A 356 -20.01 20.15 8.16
N TYR A 357 -21.32 20.35 8.04
CA TYR A 357 -22.32 19.35 8.43
C TYR A 357 -22.38 18.09 7.55
N ILE A 358 -21.70 18.10 6.40
CA ILE A 358 -21.59 16.97 5.47
C ILE A 358 -20.26 16.22 5.70
N GLN A 359 -19.18 16.96 5.97
CA GLN A 359 -17.82 16.42 6.03
C GLN A 359 -17.41 15.95 7.43
N PHE A 360 -18.06 16.46 8.50
CA PHE A 360 -17.68 16.15 9.87
C PHE A 360 -18.54 15.05 10.49
N PRO A 361 -17.97 14.19 11.36
CA PRO A 361 -18.75 13.25 12.15
C PRO A 361 -19.79 13.93 13.04
N GLU A 362 -21.00 13.36 13.14
CA GLU A 362 -22.14 13.95 13.87
C GLU A 362 -21.84 14.35 15.32
N ARG A 363 -20.90 13.67 15.98
CA ARG A 363 -20.46 13.98 17.34
C ARG A 363 -19.98 15.43 17.51
N TYR A 364 -19.47 16.07 16.45
CA TYR A 364 -19.03 17.48 16.48
C TYR A 364 -20.20 18.47 16.47
N PHE A 365 -21.42 18.02 16.23
CA PHE A 365 -22.62 18.87 16.19
C PHE A 365 -23.38 18.87 17.52
N ARG A 366 -22.91 18.11 18.52
CA ARG A 366 -23.54 18.08 19.84
C ARG A 366 -23.28 19.41 20.56
N VAL A 367 -24.37 20.11 20.86
CA VAL A 367 -24.36 21.34 21.65
C VAL A 367 -24.78 21.00 23.09
N PRO A 368 -24.02 21.41 24.11
CA PRO A 368 -24.43 21.23 25.51
C PRO A 368 -25.74 21.96 25.84
N THR A 369 -26.58 21.33 26.67
CA THR A 369 -27.89 21.86 27.05
C THR A 369 -27.81 23.25 27.68
N GLN A 370 -26.76 23.54 28.45
CA GLN A 370 -26.54 24.85 29.08
C GLN A 370 -26.43 25.99 28.06
N ILE A 371 -25.81 25.73 26.90
CA ILE A 371 -25.72 26.73 25.82
C ILE A 371 -27.10 26.98 25.20
N GLN A 372 -27.88 25.92 25.01
CA GLN A 372 -29.24 26.00 24.49
C GLN A 372 -30.18 26.75 25.43
N GLU A 373 -30.10 26.49 26.73
CA GLU A 373 -30.85 27.21 27.77
C GLU A 373 -30.53 28.70 27.76
N LYS A 374 -29.25 29.07 27.62
CA LYS A 374 -28.81 30.47 27.52
C LYS A 374 -29.30 31.16 26.25
N LEU A 375 -29.23 30.51 25.10
CA LEU A 375 -29.79 31.06 23.86
C LEU A 375 -31.29 31.35 24.00
N GLN A 376 -32.03 30.46 24.66
CA GLN A 376 -33.46 30.66 24.90
C GLN A 376 -33.75 31.78 25.92
N GLU A 377 -32.95 31.90 26.97
CA GLU A 377 -33.03 32.98 27.97
C GLU A 377 -32.83 34.37 27.32
N TYR A 378 -31.94 34.46 26.32
CA TYR A 378 -31.56 35.71 25.65
C TYR A 378 -32.20 35.90 24.26
N LYS A 379 -33.25 35.14 23.92
CA LYS A 379 -33.84 35.14 22.56
C LYS A 379 -34.24 36.53 22.04
N ASP A 380 -34.67 37.43 22.93
CA ASP A 380 -35.16 38.78 22.61
C ASP A 380 -34.09 39.88 22.88
N LYS A 381 -32.83 39.49 23.05
CA LYS A 381 -31.70 40.36 23.41
C LYS A 381 -30.73 40.56 22.25
N GLU A 382 -29.73 41.43 22.43
CA GLU A 382 -28.65 41.60 21.46
C GLU A 382 -27.67 40.43 21.58
N THR A 383 -27.83 39.42 20.73
CA THR A 383 -27.01 38.20 20.78
C THR A 383 -26.19 37.99 19.52
N VAL A 384 -24.99 37.42 19.65
CA VAL A 384 -24.17 37.00 18.52
C VAL A 384 -23.63 35.60 18.72
N GLU A 385 -23.73 34.78 17.69
CA GLU A 385 -23.12 33.46 17.62
C GLU A 385 -21.84 33.54 16.79
N VAL A 386 -20.73 33.05 17.33
CA VAL A 386 -19.42 33.05 16.66
C VAL A 386 -19.13 31.65 16.12
N GLY A 387 -18.77 31.56 14.84
CA GLY A 387 -18.58 30.27 14.15
C GLY A 387 -19.89 29.52 13.90
N SER A 388 -20.96 30.25 13.58
CA SER A 388 -22.31 29.70 13.36
C SER A 388 -22.39 28.77 12.14
N ASN A 389 -21.39 28.80 11.28
CA ASN A 389 -21.38 28.03 10.04
C ASN A 389 -22.65 28.36 9.22
N THR A 390 -23.38 27.35 8.75
CA THR A 390 -24.62 27.51 7.97
C THR A 390 -25.89 27.65 8.83
N LYS A 391 -25.80 27.62 10.17
CA LYS A 391 -26.96 27.65 11.08
C LYS A 391 -26.70 28.55 12.31
N CYS A 392 -27.32 29.72 12.34
CA CYS A 392 -27.26 30.65 13.48
C CYS A 392 -28.56 30.64 14.28
N GLU A 393 -28.45 30.51 15.60
CA GLU A 393 -29.59 30.59 16.54
C GLU A 393 -29.64 31.95 17.26
N ALA A 394 -28.54 32.71 17.25
CA ALA A 394 -28.48 34.08 17.76
C ALA A 394 -29.01 35.12 16.76
N LYS A 395 -29.18 36.36 17.24
CA LYS A 395 -29.63 37.50 16.43
C LYS A 395 -28.66 37.85 15.31
N TYR A 396 -27.36 37.79 15.59
CA TYR A 396 -26.28 38.00 14.62
C TYR A 396 -25.37 36.78 14.51
N SER A 397 -24.78 36.59 13.32
CA SER A 397 -23.73 35.60 13.09
C SER A 397 -22.39 36.30 12.89
N LEU A 398 -21.34 35.82 13.55
CA LEU A 398 -19.96 36.24 13.31
C LEU A 398 -19.15 35.02 12.88
N ASP A 399 -18.97 34.86 11.57
CA ASP A 399 -18.22 33.76 10.99
C ASP A 399 -17.39 34.27 9.81
N PRO A 400 -16.05 34.15 9.83
CA PRO A 400 -15.20 34.65 8.75
C PRO A 400 -15.23 33.77 7.50
N TYR A 401 -15.81 32.57 7.58
CA TYR A 401 -15.81 31.57 6.51
C TYR A 401 -17.19 31.35 5.88
N VAL A 402 -18.27 31.66 6.59
CA VAL A 402 -19.65 31.49 6.11
C VAL A 402 -20.47 32.76 6.31
N THR A 403 -21.06 33.28 5.22
CA THR A 403 -21.94 34.45 5.26
C THR A 403 -23.41 34.04 5.28
N LEU A 404 -24.10 34.38 6.36
CA LEU A 404 -25.55 34.34 6.54
C LEU A 404 -26.20 35.73 6.39
N PRO A 405 -27.53 35.84 6.19
CA PRO A 405 -28.21 37.14 6.03
C PRO A 405 -28.03 38.12 7.20
N ASN A 406 -27.82 37.60 8.42
CA ASN A 406 -27.60 38.37 9.64
C ASN A 406 -26.12 38.44 10.05
N SER A 407 -25.19 38.27 9.10
CA SER A 407 -23.76 38.28 9.41
C SER A 407 -23.23 39.66 9.78
N ILE A 408 -22.35 39.68 10.76
CA ILE A 408 -21.51 40.82 11.13
C ILE A 408 -20.04 40.42 11.02
N SER A 409 -19.16 41.40 11.08
CA SER A 409 -17.70 41.24 11.01
C SER A 409 -17.03 41.60 12.34
N TYR A 410 -15.74 41.29 12.48
CA TYR A 410 -14.95 41.72 13.63
C TYR A 410 -14.87 43.25 13.76
N ALA A 411 -14.99 44.00 12.65
CA ALA A 411 -15.01 45.47 12.69
C ALA A 411 -16.29 46.00 13.37
N ASP A 412 -17.40 45.29 13.25
CA ASP A 412 -18.66 45.68 13.89
C ASP A 412 -18.61 45.58 15.41
N LEU A 413 -17.68 44.79 15.96
CA LEU A 413 -17.46 44.67 17.41
C LEU A 413 -16.97 45.98 18.06
N GLU A 414 -16.44 46.91 17.28
CA GLU A 414 -16.01 48.22 17.80
C GLU A 414 -17.21 49.05 18.27
N THR A 415 -18.34 48.95 17.55
CA THR A 415 -19.54 49.80 17.77
C THR A 415 -20.72 49.03 18.36
N LYS A 416 -20.91 47.76 18.01
CA LYS A 416 -21.99 46.92 18.54
C LYS A 416 -21.66 46.39 19.92
N ARG A 417 -22.69 46.22 20.76
CA ARG A 417 -22.56 45.58 22.06
C ARG A 417 -23.61 44.50 22.22
N PHE A 418 -23.23 43.42 22.92
CA PHE A 418 -24.04 42.21 23.04
C PHE A 418 -24.33 41.86 24.49
N ASP A 419 -25.54 41.38 24.74
CA ASP A 419 -25.97 40.81 26.01
C ASP A 419 -25.47 39.38 26.16
N LEU A 420 -25.39 38.63 25.05
CA LEU A 420 -24.86 37.26 25.02
C LEU A 420 -24.00 37.02 23.76
N ILE A 421 -22.80 36.47 23.96
CA ILE A 421 -21.95 35.94 22.89
C ILE A 421 -21.88 34.42 23.05
N VAL A 422 -22.22 33.67 22.02
CA VAL A 422 -22.25 32.21 22.05
C VAL A 422 -21.21 31.62 21.09
N MET A 423 -20.47 30.61 21.56
CA MET A 423 -19.50 29.86 20.77
C MET A 423 -19.73 28.35 20.89
N LYS A 424 -20.41 27.77 19.90
CA LYS A 424 -20.66 26.32 19.82
C LYS A 424 -19.49 25.63 19.14
N ASN A 425 -18.60 25.00 19.92
CA ASN A 425 -17.38 24.32 19.44
C ASN A 425 -16.40 25.22 18.64
N SER A 426 -16.54 26.54 18.71
CA SER A 426 -15.80 27.49 17.87
C SER A 426 -14.72 28.29 18.63
N ILE A 427 -14.76 28.31 19.97
CA ILE A 427 -13.83 29.13 20.77
C ILE A 427 -12.36 28.76 20.54
N ALA A 428 -12.06 27.48 20.29
CA ALA A 428 -10.71 27.01 20.02
C ALA A 428 -10.14 27.53 18.68
N TYR A 429 -10.96 28.06 17.78
CA TYR A 429 -10.50 28.64 16.51
C TYR A 429 -10.05 30.11 16.67
N LEU A 430 -10.26 30.70 17.85
CA LEU A 430 -9.99 32.10 18.11
C LEU A 430 -8.65 32.32 18.81
N THR A 431 -7.94 33.36 18.38
CA THR A 431 -6.77 33.88 19.08
C THR A 431 -7.17 34.55 20.40
N GLU A 432 -6.22 34.66 21.34
CA GLU A 432 -6.41 35.47 22.56
C GLU A 432 -6.88 36.90 22.25
N LYS A 433 -6.39 37.49 21.16
CA LYS A 433 -6.77 38.84 20.73
C LYS A 433 -8.23 38.90 20.29
N GLU A 434 -8.69 37.94 19.49
CA GLU A 434 -10.09 37.86 19.05
C GLU A 434 -11.03 37.62 20.24
N LEU A 435 -10.65 36.74 21.16
CA LEU A 435 -11.39 36.52 22.40
C LEU A 435 -11.49 37.81 23.22
N LYS A 436 -10.40 38.59 23.31
CA LYS A 436 -10.42 39.86 24.03
C LYS A 436 -11.33 40.89 23.37
N SER A 437 -11.36 40.95 22.03
CA SER A 437 -12.30 41.81 21.29
C SER A 437 -13.75 41.44 21.59
N LEU A 438 -14.07 40.15 21.65
CA LEU A 438 -15.41 39.68 22.02
C LEU A 438 -15.78 40.07 23.45
N GLN A 439 -14.89 39.86 24.42
CA GLN A 439 -15.10 40.32 25.81
C GLN A 439 -15.36 41.83 25.90
N ASN A 440 -14.63 42.63 25.12
CA ASN A 440 -14.81 44.08 25.09
C ASN A 440 -16.17 44.48 24.48
N ALA A 441 -16.69 43.69 23.54
CA ALA A 441 -17.97 43.90 22.87
C ALA A 441 -19.21 43.54 23.74
N LEU A 442 -19.06 43.07 24.97
CA LEU A 442 -20.20 42.83 25.86
C LEU A 442 -20.78 44.13 26.43
N ASN A 443 -22.09 44.16 26.64
CA ASN A 443 -22.77 45.12 27.51
C ASN A 443 -22.37 44.93 28.98
N PRO A 444 -22.60 45.92 29.87
CA PRO A 444 -22.52 45.69 31.32
C PRO A 444 -23.45 44.54 31.74
N ASN A 445 -22.95 43.56 32.49
CA ASN A 445 -23.60 42.29 32.83
C ASN A 445 -23.80 41.33 31.64
N GLY A 446 -23.17 41.61 30.51
CA GLY A 446 -23.19 40.69 29.36
C GLY A 446 -22.35 39.44 29.63
N GLU A 447 -22.70 38.35 28.95
CA GLU A 447 -22.12 37.03 29.15
C GLU A 447 -21.55 36.45 27.84
N ILE A 448 -20.41 35.76 27.94
CA ILE A 448 -19.96 34.81 26.91
C ILE A 448 -20.22 33.41 27.45
N ILE A 449 -20.82 32.55 26.63
CA ILE A 449 -20.87 31.12 26.89
C ILE A 449 -20.30 30.34 25.70
N ALA A 450 -19.43 29.39 26.00
CA ALA A 450 -18.80 28.55 24.99
C ALA A 450 -18.61 27.13 25.50
N ASN A 451 -18.29 26.21 24.59
CA ASN A 451 -17.78 24.90 24.97
C ASN A 451 -16.49 24.57 24.22
N SER A 452 -15.60 23.86 24.89
CA SER A 452 -14.33 23.43 24.31
C SER A 452 -13.85 22.11 24.92
N PHE A 453 -12.84 21.51 24.30
CA PHE A 453 -12.09 20.43 24.91
C PHE A 453 -11.09 21.02 25.93
N MET A 454 -10.89 20.34 27.05
CA MET A 454 -10.04 20.83 28.15
C MET A 454 -8.66 20.18 28.19
N ASN A 455 -8.50 19.04 27.53
CA ASN A 455 -7.26 18.27 27.55
C ASN A 455 -6.41 18.57 26.31
N VAL A 456 -5.22 19.12 26.54
CA VAL A 456 -4.21 19.29 25.49
C VAL A 456 -3.59 17.91 25.19
N PHE A 457 -3.90 17.35 24.02
CA PHE A 457 -3.34 16.09 23.54
C PHE A 457 -2.18 16.36 22.57
N LYS A 458 -1.14 15.52 22.58
CA LYS A 458 -0.09 15.58 21.55
C LYS A 458 -0.55 14.99 20.23
N LEU A 459 -1.30 13.89 20.30
CA LEU A 459 -1.86 13.16 19.16
C LEU A 459 -3.19 12.55 19.56
N LYS A 460 -4.17 12.65 18.67
CA LYS A 460 -5.44 11.93 18.72
C LYS A 460 -5.68 11.31 17.35
N THR A 461 -6.09 10.05 17.33
CA THR A 461 -6.46 9.33 16.11
C THR A 461 -7.81 8.65 16.32
N THR A 462 -8.61 8.56 15.26
CA THR A 462 -9.83 7.72 15.24
C THR A 462 -9.87 6.92 13.94
N GLU A 463 -11.04 6.41 13.56
CA GLU A 463 -11.25 5.70 12.28
C GLU A 463 -11.04 6.56 11.03
N ASN A 464 -11.25 7.88 11.11
CA ASN A 464 -11.26 8.79 9.95
C ASN A 464 -10.48 10.11 10.18
N GLU A 465 -9.93 10.35 11.37
CA GLU A 465 -9.21 11.59 11.69
C GLU A 465 -7.88 11.37 12.41
N VAL A 466 -6.96 12.29 12.16
CA VAL A 466 -5.72 12.49 12.90
C VAL A 466 -5.67 13.94 13.35
N ALA A 467 -5.47 14.18 14.64
CA ALA A 467 -5.26 15.53 15.18
C ALA A 467 -3.93 15.57 15.95
N LEU A 468 -3.04 16.46 15.51
CA LEU A 468 -1.67 16.59 16.02
C LEU A 468 -1.47 17.97 16.61
N CYS A 469 -1.11 18.06 17.90
CA CYS A 469 -0.80 19.35 18.53
C CYS A 469 0.70 19.62 18.49
N GLN A 470 1.08 20.75 17.90
CA GLN A 470 2.45 21.26 17.86
C GLN A 470 2.44 22.75 18.20
N ASN A 471 3.27 23.16 19.17
CA ASN A 471 3.39 24.56 19.59
C ASN A 471 2.05 25.24 19.93
N GLY A 472 1.12 24.49 20.53
CA GLY A 472 -0.21 25.01 20.91
C GLY A 472 -1.23 25.06 19.77
N VAL A 473 -0.86 24.66 18.54
CA VAL A 473 -1.76 24.56 17.39
C VAL A 473 -2.04 23.10 17.07
N VAL A 474 -3.32 22.76 16.97
CA VAL A 474 -3.81 21.45 16.55
C VAL A 474 -4.02 21.44 15.05
N ASN A 475 -3.26 20.62 14.35
CA ASN A 475 -3.46 20.28 12.95
C ASN A 475 -4.41 19.09 12.87
N HIS A 476 -5.63 19.29 12.36
CA HIS A 476 -6.63 18.23 12.24
C HIS A 476 -6.81 17.84 10.77
N LEU A 477 -6.50 16.57 10.49
CA LEU A 477 -6.62 15.93 9.20
C LEU A 477 -7.80 14.95 9.22
N LEU A 478 -8.68 15.07 8.23
CA LEU A 478 -9.89 14.27 8.06
C LEU A 478 -9.81 13.55 6.72
N LYS A 479 -9.85 12.21 6.73
CA LYS A 479 -9.95 11.43 5.50
C LYS A 479 -11.41 11.43 5.02
N VAL A 480 -11.65 11.96 3.82
CA VAL A 480 -12.97 11.97 3.17
C VAL A 480 -12.83 11.32 1.81
N GLY A 481 -13.25 10.06 1.68
CA GLY A 481 -12.97 9.27 0.48
C GLY A 481 -11.45 9.16 0.25
N ASP A 482 -10.99 9.62 -0.91
CA ASP A 482 -9.57 9.66 -1.29
C ASP A 482 -8.89 11.01 -1.00
N GLU A 483 -9.62 11.95 -0.42
CA GLU A 483 -9.11 13.25 -0.03
C GLU A 483 -8.75 13.29 1.46
N VAL A 484 -7.86 14.22 1.78
CA VAL A 484 -7.55 14.58 3.16
C VAL A 484 -7.83 16.07 3.34
N VAL A 485 -8.85 16.36 4.12
CA VAL A 485 -9.26 17.71 4.48
C VAL A 485 -8.48 18.14 5.72
N LYS A 486 -7.91 19.34 5.70
CA LYS A 486 -7.14 19.91 6.80
C LYS A 486 -7.84 21.17 7.34
N HIS A 487 -7.79 21.32 8.66
CA HIS A 487 -8.03 22.59 9.35
C HIS A 487 -7.19 22.69 10.63
N GLU A 488 -7.12 23.88 11.20
CA GLU A 488 -6.27 24.19 12.35
C GLU A 488 -7.07 24.95 13.42
N PHE A 489 -6.76 24.68 14.69
CA PHE A 489 -7.31 25.39 15.84
C PHE A 489 -6.32 25.36 17.02
N TYR A 490 -6.55 26.18 18.03
CA TYR A 490 -5.69 26.30 19.20
C TYR A 490 -6.01 25.23 20.25
N GLY A 491 -4.96 24.58 20.76
CA GLY A 491 -5.02 23.59 21.82
C GLY A 491 -4.93 24.23 23.21
N TYR A 492 -5.82 25.16 23.53
CA TYR A 492 -5.85 25.80 24.85
C TYR A 492 -6.22 24.80 25.95
N SER A 493 -5.50 24.87 27.07
CA SER A 493 -5.81 24.15 28.30
C SER A 493 -6.83 24.92 29.15
N GLU A 494 -7.38 24.26 30.16
CA GLU A 494 -8.21 24.92 31.18
C GLU A 494 -7.49 26.13 31.82
N ALA A 495 -6.20 26.00 32.12
CA ALA A 495 -5.41 27.09 32.69
C ALA A 495 -5.29 28.30 31.74
N ASP A 496 -5.21 28.04 30.43
CA ASP A 496 -5.17 29.11 29.42
C ASP A 496 -6.50 29.87 29.40
N TYR A 497 -7.63 29.17 29.39
CA TYR A 497 -8.95 29.81 29.45
C TYR A 497 -9.17 30.59 30.76
N VAL A 498 -8.76 30.05 31.91
CA VAL A 498 -8.81 30.77 33.20
C VAL A 498 -7.98 32.04 33.16
N LYS A 499 -6.77 31.99 32.59
CA LYS A 499 -5.92 33.16 32.41
C LYS A 499 -6.57 34.22 31.49
N MET A 500 -7.36 33.78 30.51
CA MET A 500 -8.16 34.65 29.65
C MET A 500 -9.42 35.20 30.36
N GLY A 501 -9.68 34.80 31.61
CA GLY A 501 -10.79 35.28 32.44
C GLY A 501 -12.06 34.42 32.38
N PHE A 502 -12.02 33.26 31.74
CA PHE A 502 -13.17 32.35 31.72
C PHE A 502 -13.24 31.51 32.99
N GLU A 503 -14.44 31.36 33.52
CA GLU A 503 -14.78 30.28 34.45
C GLU A 503 -15.01 28.98 33.67
N VAL A 504 -14.54 27.87 34.22
CA VAL A 504 -14.61 26.56 33.55
C VAL A 504 -15.46 25.60 34.38
N GLN A 505 -16.55 25.14 33.79
CA GLN A 505 -17.39 24.07 34.35
C GLN A 505 -17.24 22.82 33.48
N ARG A 506 -16.50 21.82 33.97
CA ARG A 506 -16.32 20.55 33.26
C ARG A 506 -17.63 19.79 33.13
N TYR A 507 -17.85 19.22 31.95
CA TYR A 507 -18.89 18.21 31.72
C TYR A 507 -18.25 17.00 31.02
N GLY A 508 -18.17 15.90 31.75
CA GLY A 508 -17.38 14.74 31.37
C GLY A 508 -15.87 14.93 31.56
N GLU A 509 -15.08 13.96 31.10
CA GLU A 509 -13.63 13.91 31.38
C GLU A 509 -12.78 14.86 30.50
N LYS A 510 -13.31 15.28 29.34
CA LYS A 510 -12.52 15.92 28.28
C LYS A 510 -13.05 17.28 27.83
N SER A 511 -14.21 17.71 28.31
CA SER A 511 -14.91 18.90 27.83
C SER A 511 -15.36 19.79 28.98
N GLY A 512 -15.52 21.08 28.70
CA GLY A 512 -15.99 22.07 29.65
C GLY A 512 -16.80 23.17 29.00
N ILE A 513 -17.77 23.69 29.76
CA ILE A 513 -18.45 24.95 29.48
C ILE A 513 -17.56 26.06 30.01
N LEU A 514 -17.36 27.07 29.18
CA LEU A 514 -16.58 28.26 29.47
C LEU A 514 -17.55 29.44 29.57
N THR A 515 -17.51 30.15 30.69
CA THR A 515 -18.35 31.32 30.93
C THR A 515 -17.49 32.54 31.25
N PHE A 516 -17.81 33.68 30.67
CA PHE A 516 -17.20 34.96 31.03
C PHE A 516 -18.32 35.98 31.26
N LYS A 517 -18.26 36.73 32.37
CA LYS A 517 -19.20 37.82 32.66
C LYS A 517 -18.43 39.12 32.78
N LYS A 518 -18.96 40.18 32.14
CA LYS A 518 -18.41 41.53 32.18
C LYS A 518 -19.13 42.39 33.20
#